data_AF-A0A6I7Z3I2-F1
#
_entry.id   AF-A0A6I7Z3I2-F1
#
_cell.length_a   1.000
_cell.length_b   1.000
_cell.length_c   1.000
_cell.angle_alpha   90.00
_cell.angle_beta   90.00
_cell.angle_gamma   90.00
#
_symmetry.space_group_name_H-M   'P 1'
#
loop_
_entity.id
_entity.type
_entity.pdbx_description
1 polymer ?
#
loop_
_entity_poly.entity_id
_entity_poly.type
_entity_poly.pdbx_seq_one_letter_code
_entity_poly.pdbx_strand_id
1 'polypeptide(L)'
;MTDGTLADVLAAAGWSQVRLDLTGVTDKPAFMDRCARALGLPDWFGRNWDALADCLGDLSWAPPARGRLLVVTGWRDFARAAPRDWGVAQEVFAEAADRGRGTAGALQVVLALGGSDDGPTGRPG
;
A
#
# COMPACT_ATOMS: atom_id res chain seq x y z
N MET A 1 11.31 17.52 -21.34
CA MET A 1 10.10 16.82 -20.88
C MET A 1 10.24 16.71 -19.39
N THR A 2 9.37 17.36 -18.61
CA THR A 2 9.37 17.23 -17.16
C THR A 2 9.13 15.76 -16.83
N ASP A 3 10.09 15.14 -16.14
CA ASP A 3 9.91 13.87 -15.44
C ASP A 3 8.81 14.10 -14.40
N GLY A 4 7.55 13.97 -14.83
CA GLY A 4 6.43 13.92 -13.92
C GLY A 4 6.58 12.62 -13.16
N THR A 5 6.73 12.71 -11.85
CA THR A 5 6.78 11.52 -11.02
C THR A 5 5.49 10.71 -11.26
N LEU A 6 5.53 9.38 -11.06
CA LEU A 6 4.33 8.54 -11.22
C LEU A 6 3.11 9.12 -10.46
N ALA A 7 3.37 9.76 -9.32
CA ALA A 7 2.38 10.49 -8.53
C ALA A 7 1.71 11.64 -9.33
N ASP A 8 2.49 12.45 -10.04
CA ASP A 8 1.97 13.59 -10.82
C ASP A 8 1.08 13.13 -11.97
N VAL A 9 1.48 12.06 -12.66
CA VAL A 9 0.70 11.46 -13.75
C VAL A 9 -0.61 10.88 -13.23
N LEU A 10 -0.56 10.16 -12.11
CA LEU A 10 -1.75 9.60 -11.46
C LEU A 10 -2.70 10.72 -10.98
N ALA A 11 -2.16 11.75 -10.33
CA ALA A 11 -2.96 12.88 -9.86
C ALA A 11 -3.67 13.59 -11.02
N ALA A 12 -2.99 13.83 -12.14
CA ALA A 12 -3.59 14.42 -13.34
C ALA A 12 -4.71 13.54 -13.93
N ALA A 13 -4.63 12.22 -13.78
CA ALA A 13 -5.67 11.28 -14.18
C ALA A 13 -6.82 11.15 -13.16
N GLY A 14 -6.73 11.81 -12.00
CA GLY A 14 -7.68 11.70 -10.89
C GLY A 14 -7.50 10.46 -10.03
N TRP A 15 -6.31 9.85 -10.07
CA TRP A 15 -5.92 8.71 -9.25
C TRP A 15 -5.19 9.16 -7.99
N SER A 16 -5.34 8.40 -6.91
CA SER A 16 -4.59 8.60 -5.67
C SER A 16 -3.52 7.52 -5.51
N GLN A 17 -2.29 7.92 -5.18
CA GLN A 17 -1.20 6.99 -4.87
C GLN A 17 -1.01 6.92 -3.35
N VAL A 18 -0.89 5.70 -2.82
CA VAL A 18 -0.53 5.44 -1.44
C VAL A 18 0.73 4.58 -1.41
N ARG A 19 1.73 4.97 -0.61
CA ARG A 19 2.95 4.18 -0.40
C ARG A 19 2.92 3.50 0.96
N LEU A 20 3.00 2.17 0.96
CA LEU A 20 3.16 1.34 2.15
C LEU A 20 4.60 0.83 2.21
N ASP A 21 5.43 1.48 3.02
CA ASP A 21 6.80 1.04 3.27
C ASP A 21 6.83 0.07 4.46
N LEU A 22 7.20 -1.19 4.25
CA LEU A 22 7.30 -2.21 5.29
C LEU A 22 8.72 -2.40 5.82
N THR A 23 9.65 -1.48 5.54
CA THR A 23 11.02 -1.55 6.05
C THR A 23 11.04 -1.63 7.58
N GLY A 24 11.73 -2.63 8.11
CA GLY A 24 11.82 -2.88 9.55
C GLY A 24 10.58 -3.56 10.17
N VAL A 25 9.54 -3.87 9.38
CA VAL A 25 8.39 -4.65 9.85
C VAL A 25 8.74 -6.13 9.79
N THR A 26 8.61 -6.84 10.92
CA THR A 26 8.92 -8.27 11.02
C THR A 26 7.81 -9.10 11.66
N ASP A 27 6.74 -8.46 12.12
CA ASP A 27 5.61 -9.13 12.75
C ASP A 27 4.26 -8.50 12.35
N LYS A 28 3.19 -9.26 12.58
CA LYS A 28 1.82 -8.87 12.21
C LYS A 28 1.35 -7.59 12.92
N PRO A 29 1.55 -7.39 14.24
CA PRO A 29 1.18 -6.12 14.88
C PRO A 29 1.81 -4.90 14.22
N ALA A 30 3.13 -4.94 13.97
CA ALA A 30 3.85 -3.85 13.30
C ALA A 30 3.34 -3.63 11.86
N PHE A 31 3.01 -4.71 11.14
CA PHE A 31 2.40 -4.63 9.82
C PHE A 31 1.05 -3.91 9.85
N MET A 32 0.16 -4.30 10.76
CA MET A 32 -1.18 -3.71 10.89
C MET A 32 -1.11 -2.22 11.23
N ASP A 33 -0.22 -1.86 12.15
CA ASP A 33 0.04 -0.46 12.52
C ASP A 33 0.62 0.35 11.36
N ARG A 34 1.48 -0.27 10.53
CA ARG A 34 2.03 0.38 9.34
C ARG A 34 0.96 0.61 8.29
N CYS A 35 0.08 -0.36 8.05
CA CYS A 35 -1.08 -0.23 7.17
C CYS A 35 -2.00 0.90 7.64
N ALA A 36 -2.38 0.92 8.92
CA ALA A 36 -3.26 1.93 9.48
C ALA A 36 -2.74 3.35 9.23
N ARG A 37 -1.44 3.58 9.50
CA ARG A 37 -0.80 4.88 9.28
C ARG A 37 -0.67 5.25 7.81
N ALA A 38 -0.21 4.32 6.97
CA ALA A 38 0.07 4.62 5.56
C ALA A 38 -1.20 4.84 4.73
N LEU A 39 -2.25 4.05 5.00
CA LEU A 39 -3.53 4.15 4.30
C LEU A 39 -4.45 5.22 4.90
N GLY A 40 -4.14 5.72 6.12
CA GLY A 40 -5.04 6.62 6.85
C GLY A 40 -6.33 5.92 7.25
N LEU A 41 -6.23 4.67 7.72
CA LEU A 41 -7.41 3.87 8.07
C LEU A 41 -8.17 4.50 9.26
N PRO A 42 -9.50 4.30 9.33
CA PRO A 42 -10.31 4.84 10.41
C PRO A 42 -9.92 4.32 11.79
N ASP A 43 -10.28 5.07 12.85
CA ASP A 43 -9.98 4.72 14.24
C ASP A 43 -10.60 3.38 14.69
N TRP A 44 -11.67 2.94 14.02
CA TRP A 44 -12.31 1.65 14.26
C TRP A 44 -11.56 0.46 13.63
N PHE A 45 -10.44 0.69 12.93
CA PHE A 45 -9.65 -0.37 12.30
C PHE A 45 -9.17 -1.41 13.32
N GLY A 46 -9.70 -2.62 13.20
CA GLY A 46 -9.52 -3.72 14.16
C GLY A 46 -8.14 -4.38 14.18
N ARG A 47 -7.16 -3.88 13.40
CA ARG A 47 -5.77 -4.38 13.36
C ARG A 47 -5.66 -5.90 13.17
N ASN A 48 -6.48 -6.45 12.27
CA ASN A 48 -6.47 -7.86 11.90
C ASN A 48 -6.65 -8.02 10.37
N TRP A 49 -6.49 -9.24 9.87
CA TRP A 49 -6.50 -9.51 8.43
C TRP A 49 -7.87 -9.24 7.79
N ASP A 50 -8.95 -9.62 8.47
CA ASP A 50 -10.32 -9.40 7.98
C ASP A 50 -10.63 -7.90 7.91
N ALA A 51 -10.29 -7.14 8.95
CA ALA A 51 -10.45 -5.70 8.97
C ALA A 51 -9.63 -5.00 7.86
N LEU A 52 -8.45 -5.54 7.51
CA LEU A 52 -7.65 -5.01 6.41
C LEU A 52 -8.31 -5.33 5.06
N ALA A 53 -8.79 -6.55 4.87
CA ALA A 53 -9.52 -6.95 3.67
C ALA A 53 -10.78 -6.09 3.47
N ASP A 54 -11.53 -5.82 4.54
CA ASP A 54 -12.71 -4.95 4.52
C ASP A 54 -12.33 -3.52 4.13
N CYS A 55 -11.30 -2.95 4.75
CA CYS A 55 -10.88 -1.58 4.43
C CYS A 55 -10.32 -1.45 3.01
N LEU A 56 -9.66 -2.47 2.47
CA LEU A 56 -9.12 -2.42 1.11
C LEU A 56 -10.17 -2.79 0.05
N GLY A 57 -11.17 -3.60 0.41
CA GLY A 57 -12.28 -4.00 -0.44
C GLY A 57 -13.38 -2.96 -0.53
N ASP A 58 -13.63 -2.22 0.55
CA ASP A 58 -14.52 -1.06 0.60
C ASP A 58 -13.75 0.21 0.98
N LEU A 59 -13.53 1.06 -0.02
CA LEU A 59 -12.82 2.33 0.11
C LEU A 59 -13.76 3.52 0.38
N SER A 60 -14.96 3.27 0.90
CA SER A 60 -15.95 4.29 1.27
C SER A 60 -15.43 5.29 2.32
N TRP A 61 -14.47 4.87 3.15
CA TRP A 61 -13.81 5.70 4.16
C TRP A 61 -12.73 6.63 3.56
N ALA A 62 -12.24 6.36 2.34
CA ALA A 62 -11.14 7.10 1.74
C ALA A 62 -11.65 8.27 0.85
N PRO A 63 -10.88 9.36 0.69
CA PRO A 63 -11.25 10.48 -0.18
C PRO A 63 -11.55 10.04 -1.61
N PRO A 64 -12.61 10.55 -2.28
CA PRO A 64 -12.99 10.11 -3.62
C PRO A 64 -11.85 10.20 -4.64
N ALA A 65 -11.65 9.14 -5.41
CA ALA A 65 -10.68 9.08 -6.50
C ALA A 65 -11.22 8.20 -7.64
N ARG A 66 -10.76 8.42 -8.87
CA ARG A 66 -11.10 7.56 -10.02
C ARG A 66 -10.54 6.15 -9.88
N GLY A 67 -9.40 6.04 -9.21
CA GLY A 67 -8.73 4.79 -8.85
C GLY A 67 -7.66 5.08 -7.80
N ARG A 68 -7.19 4.03 -7.12
CA ARG A 68 -6.14 4.13 -6.11
C ARG A 68 -5.03 3.13 -6.41
N LEU A 69 -3.79 3.57 -6.31
CA LEU A 69 -2.61 2.72 -6.46
C LEU A 69 -1.90 2.58 -5.11
N LEU A 70 -1.91 1.38 -4.54
CA LEU A 70 -1.12 1.02 -3.37
C LEU A 70 0.23 0.45 -3.81
N VAL A 71 1.31 1.15 -3.48
CA VAL A 71 2.69 0.71 -3.75
C VAL A 71 3.31 0.18 -2.47
N VAL A 72 3.59 -1.12 -2.40
CA VAL A 72 4.19 -1.77 -1.24
C VAL A 72 5.69 -1.94 -1.43
N THR A 73 6.49 -1.41 -0.52
CA THR A 73 7.97 -1.42 -0.53
C THR A 73 8.50 -2.04 0.77
N GLY A 74 9.79 -2.36 0.85
CA GLY A 74 10.41 -2.86 2.11
C GLY A 74 9.89 -4.21 2.63
N TRP A 75 9.03 -4.90 1.88
CA TRP A 75 8.28 -6.08 2.34
C TRP A 75 9.11 -7.35 2.58
N ARG A 76 10.36 -7.37 2.10
CA ARG A 76 11.21 -8.58 2.12
C ARG A 76 11.57 -9.05 3.53
N ASP A 77 11.76 -8.14 4.48
CA ASP A 77 12.06 -8.49 5.87
C ASP A 77 10.86 -9.18 6.52
N PHE A 78 9.67 -8.61 6.35
CA PHE A 78 8.42 -9.20 6.81
C PHE A 78 8.17 -10.59 6.19
N ALA A 79 8.37 -10.71 4.88
CA ALA A 79 8.20 -11.98 4.17
C ALA A 79 9.13 -13.09 4.67
N ARG A 80 10.36 -12.74 5.11
CA ARG A 80 11.30 -13.70 5.72
C ARG A 80 10.94 -14.04 7.16
N ALA A 81 10.60 -13.04 7.96
CA ALA A 81 10.33 -13.20 9.38
C ALA A 81 9.00 -13.92 9.65
N ALA A 82 7.97 -13.63 8.85
CA ALA A 82 6.61 -14.14 9.03
C ALA A 82 6.01 -14.62 7.69
N PRO A 83 6.52 -15.71 7.09
CA PRO A 83 6.13 -16.14 5.75
C PRO A 83 4.65 -16.52 5.63
N ARG A 84 4.04 -17.04 6.71
CA ARG A 84 2.60 -17.36 6.74
C ARG A 84 1.75 -16.09 6.70
N ASP A 85 2.08 -15.12 7.55
CA ASP A 85 1.39 -13.83 7.60
C ASP A 85 1.58 -13.04 6.30
N TRP A 86 2.76 -13.13 5.67
CA TRP A 86 2.99 -12.56 4.35
C TRP A 86 2.16 -13.24 3.24
N GLY A 87 1.93 -14.55 3.32
CA GLY A 87 0.99 -15.25 2.46
C GLY A 87 -0.41 -14.64 2.53
N VAL A 88 -0.92 -14.48 3.75
CA VAL A 88 -2.25 -13.86 4.00
C VAL A 88 -2.29 -12.41 3.50
N ALA A 89 -1.23 -11.62 3.74
CA ALA A 89 -1.16 -10.25 3.24
C ALA A 89 -1.28 -10.17 1.70
N GLN A 90 -0.59 -11.08 0.99
CA GLN A 90 -0.66 -11.14 -0.47
C GLN A 90 -2.06 -11.53 -0.97
N GLU A 91 -2.72 -12.50 -0.30
CA GLU A 91 -4.10 -12.88 -0.60
C GLU A 91 -5.04 -11.69 -0.42
N VAL A 92 -4.96 -10.99 0.72
CA VAL A 92 -5.76 -9.79 0.98
C VAL A 92 -5.53 -8.70 -0.07
N PHE A 93 -4.28 -8.45 -0.47
CA PHE A 93 -3.98 -7.48 -1.51
C PHE A 93 -4.52 -7.89 -2.89
N ALA A 94 -4.41 -9.17 -3.24
CA ALA A 94 -4.91 -9.70 -4.51
C ALA A 94 -6.43 -9.62 -4.57
N GLU A 95 -7.13 -10.06 -3.52
CA GLU A 95 -8.59 -9.99 -3.46
C GLU A 95 -9.11 -8.56 -3.53
N ALA A 96 -8.45 -7.61 -2.85
CA ALA A 96 -8.83 -6.22 -2.92
C ALA A 96 -8.64 -5.62 -4.32
N ALA A 97 -7.53 -5.94 -4.99
CA ALA A 97 -7.29 -5.51 -6.37
C ALA A 97 -8.30 -6.12 -7.35
N ASP A 98 -8.68 -7.39 -7.13
CA ASP A 98 -9.64 -8.12 -7.95
C ASP A 98 -11.06 -7.57 -7.81
N ARG A 99 -11.50 -7.30 -6.57
CA ARG A 99 -12.83 -6.75 -6.26
C ARG A 99 -13.04 -5.35 -6.87
N GLY A 100 -11.96 -4.57 -6.95
CA GLY A 100 -11.99 -3.24 -7.58
C GLY A 100 -12.02 -3.26 -9.12
N ARG A 101 -11.77 -4.40 -9.78
CA ARG A 101 -11.71 -4.42 -11.25
C ARG A 101 -13.06 -4.06 -11.88
N GLY A 102 -13.04 -3.09 -12.79
CA GLY A 102 -14.21 -2.65 -13.55
C GLY A 102 -15.15 -1.69 -12.81
N THR A 103 -14.80 -1.25 -11.60
CA THR A 103 -15.58 -0.26 -10.83
C THR A 103 -14.86 1.10 -10.78
N ALA A 104 -15.64 2.18 -10.63
CA ALA A 104 -15.07 3.49 -10.34
C ALA A 104 -14.47 3.48 -8.91
N GLY A 105 -13.23 3.91 -8.75
CA GLY A 105 -12.52 3.86 -7.47
C GLY A 105 -11.69 2.59 -7.24
N ALA A 106 -11.47 1.79 -8.30
CA ALA A 106 -10.67 0.57 -8.27
C ALA A 106 -9.35 0.71 -7.50
N LEU A 107 -9.08 -0.22 -6.58
CA LEU A 107 -7.75 -0.38 -5.98
C LEU A 107 -6.87 -1.19 -6.93
N GLN A 108 -5.64 -0.73 -7.15
CA GLN A 108 -4.57 -1.49 -7.79
C GLN A 108 -3.43 -1.61 -6.78
N VAL A 109 -2.85 -2.80 -6.64
CA VAL A 109 -1.74 -3.04 -5.71
C VAL A 109 -0.51 -3.45 -6.51
N VAL A 110 0.61 -2.78 -6.25
CA VAL A 110 1.91 -3.09 -6.85
C VAL A 110 2.92 -3.35 -5.74
N LEU A 111 3.54 -4.52 -5.78
CA LEU A 111 4.70 -4.82 -4.95
C LEU A 111 5.95 -4.33 -5.67
N ALA A 112 6.64 -3.36 -5.08
CA ALA A 112 7.90 -2.90 -5.63
C ALA A 112 8.91 -4.04 -5.55
N LEU A 113 9.42 -4.45 -6.72
CA LEU A 113 10.52 -5.39 -6.85
C LEU A 113 11.77 -4.64 -6.40
N GLY A 114 12.05 -4.72 -5.09
CA GLY A 114 12.86 -3.73 -4.39
C GLY A 114 14.11 -3.28 -5.15
N GLY A 115 14.06 -2.04 -5.61
CA GLY A 115 15.17 -1.12 -5.68
C GLY A 115 15.16 -0.29 -4.40
N SER A 116 16.33 -0.02 -3.87
CA SER A 116 16.52 0.97 -2.82
C SER A 116 16.24 2.33 -3.45
N ASP A 117 15.03 2.89 -3.30
CA ASP A 117 14.85 4.31 -3.57
C ASP A 117 15.56 5.08 -2.47
N ASP A 118 16.81 5.40 -2.81
CA ASP A 118 17.63 6.55 -2.43
C ASP A 118 17.48 7.06 -1.00
N GLY A 119 18.50 6.73 -0.20
CA GLY A 119 18.79 7.48 1.02
C GLY A 119 19.00 8.97 0.69
N PRO A 120 18.93 9.86 1.69
CA PRO A 120 19.07 11.29 1.46
C PRO A 120 20.38 11.55 0.69
N THR A 121 20.29 12.21 -0.46
CA THR A 121 21.43 12.75 -1.21
C THR A 121 22.07 13.88 -0.39
N GLY A 122 22.76 13.49 0.68
CA GLY A 122 23.74 14.33 1.36
C GLY A 122 24.97 14.41 0.47
N ARG A 123 25.11 15.53 -0.24
CA ARG A 123 26.34 15.87 -0.97
C ARG A 123 27.25 16.66 -0.03
N PRO A 124 28.44 16.16 0.35
CA PRO A 124 29.56 16.99 0.75
C PRO A 124 30.58 17.09 -0.41
N GLY A 125 31.14 18.28 -0.61
CA GLY A 125 32.21 18.55 -1.56
C GLY A 125 31.94 19.78 -2.41
#